data_AF-A0A948FMS7-F1
#
_entry.id   AF-A0A948FMS7-F1
#
_cell.length_a   1.000
_cell.length_b   1.000
_cell.length_c   1.000
_cell.angle_alpha   90.00
_cell.angle_beta   90.00
_cell.angle_gamma   90.00
#
_symmetry.space_group_name_H-M   'P 1'
#
loop_
_entity.id
_entity.type
_entity.pdbx_description
1 polymer ?
#
loop_
_entity_poly.entity_id
_entity_poly.type
_entity_poly.pdbx_seq_one_letter_code
_entity_poly.pdbx_strand_id
1 'polypeptide(L)' 'MLTAVLIYNFFITNKYSLQNLFFVHFNHKIRSASTQEEKFIKEYFSGVNLLCIPRT' A
#
# COMPACT_ATOMS: atom_id res chain seq x y z
N MET A 1 5.63 -2.62 -5.64
CA MET A 1 4.81 -1.38 -5.48
C MET A 1 4.04 -1.01 -6.73
N LEU A 2 4.65 -0.98 -7.93
CA LEU A 2 3.95 -0.56 -9.16
C LEU A 2 2.63 -1.31 -9.42
N THR A 3 2.61 -2.64 -9.31
CA THR A 3 1.38 -3.42 -9.50
C THR A 3 0.27 -3.04 -8.53
N ALA A 4 0.58 -2.80 -7.25
CA ALA A 4 -0.39 -2.35 -6.27
C ALA A 4 -0.99 -0.98 -6.64
N VAL A 5 -0.16 -0.06 -7.14
CA VAL A 5 -0.59 1.25 -7.65
C VAL A 5 -1.54 1.10 -8.85
N LEU A 6 -1.20 0.25 -9.81
CA LEU A 6 -2.03 0.02 -11.00
C LEU A 6 -3.39 -0.57 -10.63
N ILE A 7 -3.42 -1.57 -9.73
CA ILE A 7 -4.66 -2.18 -9.26
C ILE A 7 -5.52 -1.16 -8.50
N TYR A 8 -4.92 -0.40 -7.58
CA TYR A 8 -5.63 0.63 -6.83
C TYR A 8 -6.25 1.68 -7.77
N ASN A 9 -5.48 2.21 -8.71
CA ASN A 9 -5.97 3.18 -9.69
C ASN A 9 -7.08 2.59 -10.57
N PHE A 10 -6.95 1.33 -10.99
CA PHE A 10 -8.01 0.66 -11.72
C PHE A 10 -9.32 0.61 -10.91
N PHE A 11 -9.26 0.31 -9.62
CA PHE A 11 -10.46 0.30 -8.76
C PHE A 11 -11.06 1.70 -8.59
N ILE A 12 -10.23 2.71 -8.33
CA ILE A 12 -10.67 4.11 -8.18
C ILE A 12 -11.30 4.62 -9.48
N THR A 13 -10.63 4.45 -10.62
CA THR A 13 -11.09 4.93 -11.93
C THR A 13 -12.42 4.28 -12.34
N ASN A 14 -12.60 2.99 -12.04
CA ASN A 14 -13.84 2.27 -12.34
C ASN A 14 -14.89 2.34 -11.23
N LYS A 15 -14.65 3.12 -10.16
CA LYS A 15 -15.55 3.27 -9.00
C LYS A 15 -15.92 1.96 -8.32
N TYR A 16 -14.99 1.00 -8.29
CA TYR A 16 -15.16 -0.25 -7.55
C TYR A 16 -14.99 -0.03 -6.05
N SER A 17 -15.70 -0.83 -5.26
CA SER A 17 -15.55 -0.81 -3.79
C SER A 17 -14.15 -1.27 -3.40
N LEU A 18 -13.53 -0.51 -2.50
CA LEU A 18 -12.21 -0.81 -1.94
C LEU A 18 -12.26 -1.77 -0.74
N GLN A 19 -13.45 -2.06 -0.22
CA GLN A 19 -13.63 -2.84 1.03
C GLN A 19 -13.03 -4.25 0.97
N ASN A 20 -12.95 -4.83 -0.24
CA ASN A 20 -12.39 -6.16 -0.47
C ASN A 20 -10.99 -6.13 -1.08
N LEU A 21 -10.36 -4.95 -1.15
CA LEU A 21 -9.00 -4.81 -1.65
C LEU A 21 -8.03 -4.86 -0.47
N PHE A 22 -7.13 -5.85 -0.51
CA PHE A 22 -6.13 -6.09 0.53
C PHE A 22 -4.73 -5.90 -0.05
N PHE A 23 -3.93 -5.08 0.61
CA PHE A 23 -2.52 -4.91 0.29
C PHE A 23 -1.66 -5.32 1.47
N VAL A 24 -0.57 -6.02 1.17
CA VAL A 24 0.46 -6.37 2.16
C VAL A 24 1.77 -5.76 1.70
N HIS A 25 2.34 -4.90 2.54
CA HIS A 25 3.66 -4.31 2.32
C HIS A 25 4.65 -4.85 3.35
N PHE A 26 5.74 -5.44 2.85
CA PHE A 26 6.85 -5.88 3.69
C PHE A 26 7.92 -4.79 3.74
N ASN A 27 8.07 -4.16 4.91
CA ASN A 27 9.13 -3.19 5.14
C ASN A 27 10.39 -3.93 5.60
N HIS A 28 11.32 -4.15 4.68
CA HIS A 28 12.55 -4.90 4.95
C HIS A 28 13.59 -4.14 5.79
N LYS A 29 13.37 -2.86 6.11
CA LYS A 29 14.27 -1.98 6.87
C LYS A 29 15.72 -1.93 6.38
N ILE A 30 15.93 -2.15 5.07
CA ILE A 30 17.28 -2.16 4.48
C ILE A 30 17.85 -0.73 4.39
N ARG A 31 16.98 0.28 4.29
CA ARG A 31 17.37 1.70 4.11
C ARG A 31 16.77 2.57 5.21
N SER A 32 17.44 3.65 5.59
CA SER A 32 16.86 4.67 6.48
C SER A 32 15.57 5.30 5.91
N ALA A 33 15.46 5.36 4.59
CA ALA A 33 14.26 5.82 3.88
C ALA A 33 13.02 4.91 4.04
N SER A 34 13.18 3.68 4.56
CA SER A 34 12.07 2.72 4.65
C SER A 34 10.93 3.20 5.55
N THR A 35 11.21 4.08 6.51
CA THR A 35 10.19 4.69 7.40
C THR A 35 9.34 5.74 6.68
N GLN A 36 9.95 6.54 5.79
CA GLN A 36 9.22 7.49 4.95
C GLN A 36 8.39 6.77 3.89
N GLU A 37 8.92 5.68 3.33
CA GLU A 37 8.23 4.85 2.35
C GLU A 37 6.97 4.21 2.95
N GLU A 38 7.04 3.67 4.16
CA GLU A 38 5.87 3.11 4.84
C GLU A 38 4.78 4.16 5.10
N LYS A 39 5.18 5.39 5.47
CA LYS A 39 4.24 6.49 5.66
C LYS A 39 3.54 6.85 4.35
N PHE A 40 4.29 6.99 3.26
CA PHE A 40 3.74 7.24 1.93
C PHE A 40 2.74 6.16 1.50
N ILE A 41 3.06 4.88 1.75
CA ILE A 41 2.19 3.76 1.38
C ILE A 41 0.86 3.81 2.15
N LYS A 42 0.92 4.09 3.46
CA LYS A 42 -0.29 4.23 4.28
C LYS A 42 -1.19 5.37 3.82
N GLU A 43 -0.59 6.49 3.39
CA GLU A 43 -1.33 7.64 2.87
C GLU A 43 -1.89 7.39 1.48
N TYR A 44 -1.10 6.80 0.57
CA TYR A 44 -1.48 6.58 -0.83
C TYR A 44 -2.62 5.56 -0.98
N PHE A 45 -2.56 4.48 -0.22
CA PHE A 45 -3.54 3.39 -0.26
C PHE A 45 -4.66 3.58 0.79
N SER A 46 -5.10 4.82 1.00
CA SER A 46 -6.18 5.12 1.96
C SER A 46 -7.49 4.41 1.58
N GLY A 47 -8.22 3.88 2.57
CA GLY A 47 -9.54 3.28 2.37
C GLY A 47 -9.53 1.82 1.88
N VAL A 48 -8.36 1.21 1.68
CA VAL A 48 -8.20 -0.24 1.49
C VAL A 48 -7.73 -0.90 2.80
N ASN A 49 -7.77 -2.23 2.84
CA ASN A 49 -7.19 -2.98 3.94
C ASN A 49 -5.68 -3.14 3.71
N LEU A 50 -4.86 -2.26 4.30
CA LEU A 50 -3.40 -2.28 4.18
C LEU A 50 -2.76 -2.87 5.45
N LEU A 51 -1.94 -3.90 5.27
CA LEU A 51 -1.08 -4.45 6.32
C LEU A 51 0.39 -4.14 6.01
N CYS A 52 1.05 -3.40 6.91
CA CYS A 52 2.49 -3.16 6.83
C CYS A 52 3.21 -4.06 7.84
N ILE A 53 4.08 -4.95 7.35
CA ILE A 53 4.85 -5.89 8.17
C ILE A 53 6.31 -5.48 8.13
N PRO A 54 6.86 -4.90 9.20
CA PRO A 54 8.28 -4.61 9.29
C PRO A 54 9.09 -5.88 9.58
N ARG A 55 10.27 -6.00 8.96
CA ARG A 55 11.29 -6.95 9.38
C ARG A 55 11.75 -6.59 10.80
N THR A 56 11.69 -7.55 11.71
CA THR A 56 12.24 -7.45 13.07
C THR A 56 13.75 -7.62 13.07
#